data_AF-A0AAV6IZ54-F1
#
_entry.id   AF-A0AAV6IZ54-F1
#
_cell.length_a   1.000
_cell.length_b   1.000
_cell.length_c   1.000
_cell.angle_alpha   90.00
_cell.angle_beta   90.00
_cell.angle_gamma   90.00
#
_symmetry.space_group_name_H-M   'P 1'
#
loop_
_entity.id
_entity.type
_entity.pdbx_description
1 polymer ?
#
loop_
_entity_poly.entity_id
_entity_poly.type
_entity_poly.pdbx_seq_one_letter_code
_entity_poly.pdbx_strand_id
1 'polypeptide(L)'
;MSDKHVVLITGCSAGGIGHALARAFAAENCLVVATSRSLPSMANLEHDKRFFLEELDVSSDHSVKKAVSNVLENFGRIDILVNNAGVHCVGPLAEIPLSAIETTFNTNIYGSLRLIQAVVPHMVNRRKGMIVNMGSVAALAPGPWGGAYTASKATIHALTDTLRLELAPFGIDVVNVVPGAIKSNIENSAIASHDRMPEWKLYKNFEEAIRARAYFSQRSKSTPSEEFAKKTVAALIDPSMADLSSLHSMGNTIIGVTYCGGVILGSDSRTSTDHVRYHLQSLGQPATVKLAAHLVRQISHNKNMLQTGMIVGGWDKYEGGKIYEVPLGGAIIEQQPYAIGGSGSSYLHGFFDQQWKEGMTKDDAEIFVVKAVSLAIGHDSASGGVVQTVILNSEGVKRNFYHGDYVRYQLQSLGQPATVKFAAHLVRQISYNNKNMLQTGMIVGGWDKYEGGKIYEVPLGGAIIEQQPYAIGGSGSSYLHGFFDQQWKEGMTKDDAERFVVKAESLAIARDSASGGVV
;
A
#
# COMPACT_ATOMS: atom_id res chain seq x y z
N MET A 1 -36.44 5.95 15.90
CA MET A 1 -35.79 4.63 15.76
C MET A 1 -34.29 4.91 15.73
N SER A 2 -33.48 4.29 16.59
CA SER A 2 -32.02 4.51 16.59
C SER A 2 -31.47 4.31 15.16
N ASP A 3 -30.56 5.16 14.71
CA ASP A 3 -30.11 5.28 13.33
C ASP A 3 -29.26 4.07 12.88
N LYS A 4 -29.89 2.90 12.67
CA LYS A 4 -29.21 1.65 12.28
C LYS A 4 -28.71 1.75 10.83
N HIS A 5 -27.46 1.37 10.58
CA HIS A 5 -26.95 1.27 9.21
C HIS A 5 -27.70 0.19 8.43
N VAL A 6 -28.10 0.51 7.20
CA VAL A 6 -28.71 -0.42 6.24
C VAL A 6 -27.61 -1.01 5.36
N VAL A 7 -27.39 -2.32 5.47
CA VAL A 7 -26.29 -3.03 4.82
C VAL A 7 -26.84 -3.99 3.78
N LEU A 8 -26.55 -3.75 2.50
CA LEU A 8 -26.91 -4.65 1.39
C LEU A 8 -25.76 -5.60 1.09
N ILE A 9 -25.97 -6.91 1.24
CA ILE A 9 -24.93 -7.94 1.05
C ILE A 9 -25.36 -8.93 -0.05
N THR A 10 -24.47 -9.17 -1.01
CA THR A 10 -24.69 -10.15 -2.08
C THR A 10 -24.08 -11.51 -1.76
N GLY A 11 -24.75 -12.61 -2.13
CA GLY A 11 -24.24 -13.97 -1.94
C GLY A 11 -24.33 -14.49 -0.50
N CYS A 12 -25.50 -14.36 0.12
CA CYS A 12 -25.75 -14.70 1.53
C CYS A 12 -26.27 -16.13 1.77
N SER A 13 -26.15 -17.03 0.78
CA SER A 13 -26.53 -18.43 0.94
C SER A 13 -25.79 -19.07 2.13
N ALA A 14 -26.52 -19.88 2.92
CA ALA A 14 -26.01 -20.53 4.13
C ALA A 14 -24.67 -21.25 3.87
N GLY A 15 -23.71 -21.07 4.77
CA GLY A 15 -22.33 -21.58 4.63
C GLY A 15 -21.37 -20.70 3.82
N GLY A 16 -21.84 -19.65 3.15
CA GLY A 16 -21.01 -18.68 2.45
C GLY A 16 -20.39 -17.58 3.35
N ILE A 17 -19.40 -16.86 2.81
CA ILE A 17 -18.84 -15.66 3.48
C ILE A 17 -19.92 -14.59 3.68
N GLY A 18 -20.75 -14.34 2.67
CA GLY A 18 -21.84 -13.36 2.76
C GLY A 18 -22.84 -13.69 3.87
N HIS A 19 -23.13 -14.98 4.09
CA HIS A 19 -23.98 -15.41 5.20
C HIS A 19 -23.37 -15.09 6.57
N ALA A 20 -22.08 -15.37 6.74
CA ALA A 20 -21.36 -15.04 7.97
C ALA A 20 -21.27 -13.51 8.18
N LEU A 21 -21.00 -12.74 7.11
CA LEU A 21 -21.00 -11.27 7.15
C LEU A 21 -22.37 -10.72 7.54
N ALA A 22 -23.45 -11.25 6.98
CA ALA A 22 -24.81 -10.84 7.33
C ALA A 22 -25.05 -11.00 8.84
N ARG A 23 -24.71 -12.16 9.40
CA ARG A 23 -24.85 -12.40 10.85
C ARG A 23 -23.96 -11.49 11.70
N ALA A 24 -22.75 -11.20 11.24
CA ALA A 24 -21.83 -10.29 11.94
C ALA A 24 -22.34 -8.84 11.93
N PHE A 25 -22.81 -8.31 10.79
CA PHE A 25 -23.42 -6.97 10.72
C PHE A 25 -24.68 -6.87 11.58
N ALA A 26 -25.53 -7.89 11.58
CA ALA A 26 -26.72 -7.93 12.44
C ALA A 26 -26.37 -8.00 13.95
N ALA A 27 -25.20 -8.53 14.32
CA ALA A 27 -24.68 -8.49 15.69
C ALA A 27 -24.26 -7.08 16.10
N GLU A 28 -23.70 -6.29 15.17
CA GLU A 28 -23.37 -4.87 15.35
C GLU A 28 -24.59 -3.93 15.17
N ASN A 29 -25.79 -4.42 15.50
CA ASN A 29 -27.06 -3.68 15.44
C ASN A 29 -27.38 -3.04 14.07
N CYS A 30 -26.81 -3.54 12.97
CA CYS A 30 -27.17 -3.11 11.62
C CYS A 30 -28.46 -3.80 11.14
N LEU A 31 -29.18 -3.14 10.23
CA LEU A 31 -30.25 -3.78 9.46
C LEU A 31 -29.62 -4.35 8.19
N VAL A 32 -29.81 -5.65 7.96
CA VAL A 32 -29.10 -6.37 6.90
C VAL A 32 -30.06 -6.81 5.82
N VAL A 33 -29.86 -6.32 4.60
CA VAL A 33 -30.49 -6.87 3.41
C VAL A 33 -29.60 -8.00 2.90
N ALA A 34 -29.98 -9.23 3.20
CA ALA A 34 -29.25 -10.42 2.81
C ALA A 34 -29.83 -10.95 1.49
N THR A 35 -28.98 -11.05 0.47
CA THR A 35 -29.44 -11.43 -0.87
C THR A 35 -28.74 -12.66 -1.43
N SER A 36 -29.47 -13.45 -2.20
CA SER A 36 -28.95 -14.56 -2.98
C SER A 36 -29.87 -14.83 -4.17
N ARG A 37 -29.48 -15.72 -5.08
CA ARG A 37 -30.33 -16.10 -6.22
C ARG A 37 -31.57 -16.93 -5.84
N SER A 38 -31.68 -17.37 -4.59
CA SER A 38 -32.75 -18.27 -4.14
C SER A 38 -33.02 -18.09 -2.65
N LEU A 39 -34.22 -17.63 -2.30
CA LEU A 39 -34.64 -17.46 -0.89
C LEU A 39 -34.43 -18.71 -0.02
N PRO A 40 -34.77 -19.94 -0.46
CA PRO A 40 -34.51 -21.16 0.32
C PRO A 40 -33.06 -21.33 0.77
N SER A 41 -32.09 -20.80 0.02
CA SER A 41 -30.67 -20.87 0.40
C SER A 41 -30.32 -20.02 1.62
N MET A 42 -31.23 -19.15 2.07
CA MET A 42 -31.10 -18.24 3.20
C MET A 42 -32.16 -18.49 4.29
N ALA A 43 -32.87 -19.62 4.26
CA ALA A 43 -33.99 -19.92 5.18
C ALA A 43 -33.60 -19.79 6.67
N ASN A 44 -32.33 -20.03 7.01
CA ASN A 44 -31.83 -19.89 8.37
C ASN A 44 -31.74 -18.43 8.88
N LEU A 45 -32.01 -17.43 8.04
CA LEU A 45 -32.09 -16.01 8.40
C LEU A 45 -33.55 -15.50 8.48
N GLU A 46 -34.53 -16.25 7.98
CA GLU A 46 -35.90 -15.77 7.71
C GLU A 46 -36.66 -15.30 8.97
N HIS A 47 -36.42 -15.94 10.12
CA HIS A 47 -37.15 -15.65 11.36
C HIS A 47 -36.52 -14.54 12.22
N ASP A 48 -35.38 -13.99 11.82
CA ASP A 48 -34.71 -12.92 12.56
C ASP A 48 -34.99 -11.57 11.90
N LYS A 49 -35.74 -10.71 12.63
CA LYS A 49 -36.21 -9.40 12.18
C LYS A 49 -35.10 -8.40 11.81
N ARG A 50 -33.84 -8.73 12.09
CA ARG A 50 -32.68 -7.93 11.66
C ARG A 50 -32.35 -8.14 10.18
N PHE A 51 -32.87 -9.20 9.57
CA PHE A 51 -32.66 -9.52 8.16
C PHE A 51 -33.89 -9.18 7.32
N PHE A 52 -33.62 -8.58 6.17
CA PHE A 52 -34.55 -8.49 5.05
C PHE A 52 -34.00 -9.37 3.93
N LEU A 53 -34.73 -10.42 3.56
CA LEU A 53 -34.28 -11.38 2.55
C LEU A 53 -34.81 -10.97 1.18
N GLU A 54 -33.94 -10.86 0.19
CA GLU A 54 -34.30 -10.46 -1.16
C GLU A 54 -33.61 -11.37 -2.20
N GLU A 55 -34.32 -11.73 -3.27
CA GLU A 55 -33.72 -12.43 -4.40
C GLU A 55 -32.92 -11.49 -5.28
N LEU A 56 -31.65 -11.83 -5.50
CA LEU A 56 -30.74 -11.06 -6.34
C LEU A 56 -29.83 -11.97 -7.14
N ASP A 57 -29.95 -11.88 -8.46
CA ASP A 57 -28.95 -12.33 -9.41
C ASP A 57 -28.13 -11.13 -9.89
N VAL A 58 -26.88 -11.05 -9.42
CA VAL A 58 -25.95 -9.96 -9.77
C VAL A 58 -25.63 -9.94 -11.27
N SER A 59 -25.87 -11.02 -12.00
CA SER A 59 -25.63 -11.08 -13.45
C SER A 59 -26.77 -10.45 -14.28
N SER A 60 -27.89 -10.08 -13.66
CA SER A 60 -29.10 -9.57 -14.32
C SER A 60 -29.40 -8.12 -13.93
N ASP A 61 -29.36 -7.20 -14.91
CA ASP A 61 -29.66 -5.78 -14.68
C ASP A 61 -31.06 -5.56 -14.10
N HIS A 62 -32.04 -6.37 -14.52
CA HIS A 62 -33.41 -6.30 -14.01
C HIS A 62 -33.48 -6.72 -12.54
N SER A 63 -32.80 -7.82 -12.18
CA SER A 63 -32.77 -8.29 -10.79
C SER A 63 -32.08 -7.29 -9.87
N VAL A 64 -30.96 -6.70 -10.29
CA VAL A 64 -30.26 -5.64 -9.55
C VAL A 64 -31.15 -4.43 -9.31
N LYS A 65 -31.76 -3.90 -10.36
CA LYS A 65 -32.63 -2.71 -10.25
C LYS A 65 -33.80 -2.97 -9.31
N LYS A 66 -34.44 -4.13 -9.44
CA LYS A 66 -35.56 -4.53 -8.57
C LYS A 66 -35.13 -4.62 -7.10
N ALA A 67 -34.05 -5.34 -6.80
CA ALA A 67 -33.58 -5.50 -5.43
C ALA A 67 -33.20 -4.15 -4.80
N VAL A 68 -32.48 -3.28 -5.53
CA VAL A 68 -32.11 -1.95 -5.04
C VAL A 68 -33.36 -1.08 -4.81
N SER A 69 -34.34 -1.10 -5.72
CA SER A 69 -35.62 -0.39 -5.54
C SER A 69 -36.34 -0.85 -4.28
N ASN A 70 -36.47 -2.16 -4.09
CA ASN A 70 -37.14 -2.74 -2.91
C ASN A 70 -36.46 -2.29 -1.61
N VAL A 71 -35.13 -2.26 -1.57
CA VAL A 71 -34.38 -1.79 -0.39
C VAL A 71 -34.64 -0.31 -0.12
N LEU A 72 -34.63 0.52 -1.15
CA LEU A 72 -34.88 1.96 -1.02
C LEU A 72 -36.33 2.26 -0.64
N GLU A 73 -37.30 1.50 -1.13
CA GLU A 73 -38.72 1.64 -0.77
C GLU A 73 -38.97 1.26 0.69
N ASN A 74 -38.31 0.20 1.19
CA ASN A 74 -38.51 -0.28 2.56
C ASN A 74 -37.71 0.52 3.60
N PHE A 75 -36.49 0.98 3.27
CA PHE A 75 -35.56 1.56 4.24
C PHE A 75 -35.11 2.99 3.90
N GLY A 76 -35.45 3.50 2.72
CA GLY A 76 -35.10 4.85 2.27
C GLY A 76 -33.62 5.06 1.92
N ARG A 77 -32.75 4.07 2.20
CA ARG A 77 -31.30 4.22 2.07
C ARG A 77 -30.54 2.90 1.98
N ILE A 78 -29.31 2.98 1.50
CA ILE A 78 -28.28 1.94 1.59
C ILE A 78 -27.02 2.63 2.13
N ASP A 79 -26.57 2.24 3.32
CA ASP A 79 -25.39 2.83 3.96
C ASP A 79 -24.12 2.09 3.61
N ILE A 80 -24.19 0.76 3.52
CA ILE A 80 -23.05 -0.09 3.17
C ILE A 80 -23.49 -1.08 2.09
N LEU A 81 -22.79 -1.10 0.96
CA LEU A 81 -22.92 -2.13 -0.09
C LEU A 81 -21.75 -3.11 0.03
N VAL A 82 -22.05 -4.40 0.22
CA VAL A 82 -21.05 -5.47 0.27
C VAL A 82 -21.19 -6.36 -0.97
N ASN A 83 -20.31 -6.12 -1.95
CA ASN A 83 -20.18 -6.96 -3.14
C ASN A 83 -19.38 -8.22 -2.80
N ASN A 84 -20.08 -9.24 -2.31
CA ASN A 84 -19.50 -10.51 -1.91
C ASN A 84 -19.77 -11.67 -2.89
N ALA A 85 -20.88 -11.62 -3.65
CA ALA A 85 -21.20 -12.67 -4.61
C ALA A 85 -20.03 -12.91 -5.59
N GLY A 86 -19.66 -14.17 -5.73
CA GLY A 86 -18.59 -14.57 -6.63
C GLY A 86 -18.53 -16.08 -6.82
N VAL A 87 -17.96 -16.50 -7.93
CA VAL A 87 -17.77 -17.89 -8.32
C VAL A 87 -16.31 -18.16 -8.67
N HIS A 88 -15.89 -19.41 -8.51
CA HIS A 88 -14.58 -19.88 -8.92
C HIS A 88 -14.66 -20.57 -10.28
N CYS A 89 -13.61 -20.46 -11.09
CA CYS A 89 -13.40 -21.26 -12.29
C CYS A 89 -12.08 -22.01 -12.16
N VAL A 90 -12.16 -23.34 -12.16
CA VAL A 90 -11.01 -24.22 -11.97
C VAL A 90 -10.69 -24.89 -13.30
N GLY A 91 -9.46 -24.72 -13.76
CA GLY A 91 -8.94 -25.37 -14.95
C GLY A 91 -7.71 -24.67 -15.55
N PRO A 92 -7.01 -25.35 -16.46
CA PRO A 92 -5.89 -24.78 -17.22
C PRO A 92 -6.38 -23.69 -18.18
N LEU A 93 -5.84 -22.47 -18.08
CA LEU A 93 -6.23 -21.35 -18.94
C LEU A 93 -6.17 -21.66 -20.44
N ALA A 94 -5.25 -22.53 -20.86
CA ALA A 94 -5.09 -22.92 -22.26
C ALA A 94 -6.22 -23.82 -22.80
N GLU A 95 -7.04 -24.44 -21.94
CA GLU A 95 -8.11 -25.35 -22.36
C GLU A 95 -9.48 -25.08 -21.73
N ILE A 96 -9.59 -24.18 -20.76
CA ILE A 96 -10.92 -23.82 -20.24
C ILE A 96 -11.75 -23.16 -21.36
N PRO A 97 -13.02 -23.54 -21.54
CA PRO A 97 -13.90 -22.86 -22.47
C PRO A 97 -14.05 -21.37 -22.11
N LEU A 98 -14.01 -20.49 -23.11
CA LEU A 98 -14.16 -19.05 -22.90
C LEU A 98 -15.49 -18.70 -22.21
N SER A 99 -16.56 -19.44 -22.49
CA SER A 99 -17.86 -19.26 -21.83
C SER A 99 -17.81 -19.44 -20.30
N ALA A 100 -16.91 -20.28 -19.78
CA ALA A 100 -16.70 -20.43 -18.34
C ALA A 100 -15.96 -19.22 -17.74
N ILE A 101 -15.01 -18.65 -18.50
CA ILE A 101 -14.33 -17.39 -18.14
C ILE A 101 -15.33 -16.24 -18.11
N GLU A 102 -16.14 -16.11 -19.16
CA GLU A 102 -17.18 -15.09 -19.28
C GLU A 102 -18.17 -15.16 -18.13
N THR A 103 -18.64 -16.36 -17.78
CA THR A 103 -19.54 -16.56 -16.62
C THR A 103 -18.90 -16.07 -15.32
N THR A 104 -17.61 -16.37 -15.13
CA THR A 104 -16.85 -15.95 -13.95
C THR A 104 -16.69 -14.44 -13.90
N PHE A 105 -16.35 -13.81 -15.02
CA PHE A 105 -16.18 -12.36 -15.13
C PHE A 105 -17.53 -11.65 -14.97
N ASN A 106 -18.59 -12.19 -15.55
CA ASN A 106 -19.93 -11.62 -15.44
C ASN A 106 -20.45 -11.61 -14.01
N THR A 107 -20.15 -12.66 -13.24
CA THR A 107 -20.51 -12.69 -11.82
C THR A 107 -19.58 -11.81 -10.99
N ASN A 108 -18.27 -12.04 -11.07
CA ASN A 108 -17.30 -11.47 -10.13
C ASN A 108 -17.05 -9.97 -10.38
N ILE A 109 -17.03 -9.56 -11.66
CA ILE A 109 -16.68 -8.19 -12.08
C ILE A 109 -17.95 -7.41 -12.41
N TYR A 110 -18.67 -7.82 -13.47
CA TYR A 110 -19.82 -7.05 -13.96
C TYR A 110 -20.96 -7.06 -12.94
N GLY A 111 -21.15 -8.14 -12.18
CA GLY A 111 -22.12 -8.17 -11.09
C GLY A 111 -21.85 -7.13 -10.01
N SER A 112 -20.59 -7.01 -9.57
CA SER A 112 -20.18 -5.96 -8.62
C SER A 112 -20.41 -4.56 -9.20
N LEU A 113 -20.02 -4.34 -10.46
CA LEU A 113 -20.19 -3.04 -11.12
C LEU A 113 -21.66 -2.65 -11.32
N ARG A 114 -22.55 -3.59 -11.67
CA ARG A 114 -23.98 -3.33 -11.78
C ARG A 114 -24.57 -2.85 -10.47
N LEU A 115 -24.20 -3.49 -9.35
CA LEU A 115 -24.64 -3.08 -8.01
C LEU A 115 -24.08 -1.70 -7.64
N ILE A 116 -22.80 -1.47 -7.89
CA ILE A 116 -22.15 -0.17 -7.64
C ILE A 116 -22.88 0.92 -8.42
N GLN A 117 -23.08 0.75 -9.72
CA GLN A 117 -23.76 1.74 -10.57
C GLN A 117 -25.23 1.97 -10.16
N ALA A 118 -25.92 0.94 -9.65
CA ALA A 118 -27.28 1.08 -9.16
C ALA A 118 -27.36 1.82 -7.80
N VAL A 119 -26.37 1.64 -6.92
CA VAL A 119 -26.39 2.18 -5.55
C VAL A 119 -25.72 3.55 -5.43
N VAL A 120 -24.64 3.80 -6.18
CA VAL A 120 -23.84 5.03 -6.09
C VAL A 120 -24.67 6.31 -6.22
N PRO A 121 -25.61 6.46 -7.18
CA PRO A 121 -26.43 7.68 -7.27
C PRO A 121 -27.16 8.04 -5.96
N HIS A 122 -27.62 7.03 -5.22
CA HIS A 122 -28.30 7.22 -3.95
C HIS A 122 -27.33 7.60 -2.82
N MET A 123 -26.11 7.03 -2.81
CA MET A 123 -25.07 7.42 -1.86
C MET A 123 -24.55 8.83 -2.11
N VAL A 124 -24.37 9.22 -3.39
CA VAL A 124 -23.91 10.56 -3.80
C VAL A 124 -24.90 11.63 -3.36
N ASN A 125 -26.21 11.41 -3.55
CA ASN A 125 -27.25 12.35 -3.12
C ASN A 125 -27.22 12.63 -1.61
N ARG A 126 -26.79 11.65 -0.81
CA ARG A 126 -26.64 11.79 0.65
C ARG A 126 -25.24 12.23 1.08
N ARG A 127 -24.28 12.25 0.15
CA ARG A 127 -22.84 12.40 0.39
C ARG A 127 -22.29 11.47 1.48
N LYS A 128 -22.83 10.25 1.55
CA LYS A 128 -22.50 9.28 2.58
C LYS A 128 -22.79 7.86 2.10
N GLY A 129 -21.80 6.99 2.21
CA GLY A 129 -21.94 5.56 2.00
C GLY A 129 -20.60 4.85 1.98
N MET A 130 -20.62 3.52 2.07
CA MET A 130 -19.44 2.68 1.95
C MET A 130 -19.69 1.54 0.96
N ILE A 131 -18.73 1.31 0.07
CA ILE A 131 -18.72 0.17 -0.85
C ILE A 131 -17.60 -0.76 -0.43
N VAL A 132 -17.95 -2.02 -0.18
CA VAL A 132 -17.03 -3.08 0.25
C VAL A 132 -16.98 -4.14 -0.85
N ASN A 133 -15.82 -4.28 -1.49
CA ASN A 133 -15.61 -5.28 -2.53
C ASN A 133 -14.79 -6.45 -1.97
N MET A 134 -15.27 -7.67 -2.21
CA MET A 134 -14.56 -8.89 -1.82
C MET A 134 -13.51 -9.27 -2.86
N GLY A 135 -12.27 -8.90 -2.60
CA GLY A 135 -11.08 -9.31 -3.34
C GLY A 135 -10.62 -10.74 -3.00
N SER A 136 -9.34 -11.03 -3.23
CA SER A 136 -8.71 -12.29 -2.79
C SER A 136 -7.19 -12.17 -2.82
N VAL A 137 -6.49 -12.86 -1.92
CA VAL A 137 -5.02 -13.01 -2.01
C VAL A 137 -4.57 -13.65 -3.34
N ALA A 138 -5.45 -14.38 -4.03
CA ALA A 138 -5.17 -14.95 -5.34
C ALA A 138 -4.79 -13.87 -6.38
N ALA A 139 -5.30 -12.65 -6.23
CA ALA A 139 -4.94 -11.51 -7.09
C ALA A 139 -3.46 -11.11 -6.97
N LEU A 140 -2.86 -11.33 -5.79
CA LEU A 140 -1.47 -10.97 -5.48
C LEU A 140 -0.52 -12.17 -5.67
N ALA A 141 -1.05 -13.38 -5.54
CA ALA A 141 -0.32 -14.64 -5.66
C ALA A 141 -1.07 -15.60 -6.61
N PRO A 142 -0.91 -15.44 -7.94
CA PRO A 142 -1.53 -16.33 -8.91
C PRO A 142 -1.01 -17.76 -8.72
N GLY A 143 -1.95 -18.72 -8.68
CA GLY A 143 -1.64 -20.14 -8.58
C GLY A 143 -2.15 -20.92 -9.81
N PRO A 144 -1.53 -22.07 -10.14
CA PRO A 144 -2.01 -22.94 -11.20
C PRO A 144 -3.49 -23.29 -11.07
N TRP A 145 -4.13 -23.54 -12.22
CA TRP A 145 -5.52 -23.98 -12.36
C TRP A 145 -6.59 -23.00 -11.86
N GLY A 146 -6.21 -21.81 -11.39
CA GLY A 146 -7.13 -20.77 -10.91
C GLY A 146 -7.03 -19.47 -11.71
N GLY A 147 -6.53 -19.52 -12.94
CA GLY A 147 -6.18 -18.33 -13.73
C GLY A 147 -7.36 -17.38 -13.97
N ALA A 148 -8.50 -17.90 -14.42
CA ALA A 148 -9.70 -17.08 -14.68
C ALA A 148 -10.23 -16.42 -13.39
N TYR A 149 -10.28 -17.17 -12.29
CA TYR A 149 -10.66 -16.62 -10.98
C TYR A 149 -9.67 -15.54 -10.52
N THR A 150 -8.37 -15.81 -10.62
CA THR A 150 -7.30 -14.88 -10.25
C THR A 150 -7.39 -13.58 -11.03
N ALA A 151 -7.54 -13.66 -12.35
CA ALA A 151 -7.73 -12.49 -13.20
C ALA A 151 -8.94 -11.67 -12.75
N SER A 152 -10.08 -12.32 -12.47
CA SER A 152 -11.28 -11.62 -12.01
C SER A 152 -11.10 -10.88 -10.69
N LYS A 153 -10.32 -11.44 -9.75
CA LYS A 153 -10.04 -10.81 -8.45
C LYS A 153 -8.99 -9.70 -8.55
N ALA A 154 -8.01 -9.83 -9.44
CA ALA A 154 -7.08 -8.74 -9.77
C ALA A 154 -7.82 -7.55 -10.40
N THR A 155 -8.79 -7.79 -11.28
CA THR A 155 -9.65 -6.72 -11.80
C THR A 155 -10.43 -6.02 -10.68
N ILE A 156 -11.01 -6.77 -9.74
CA ILE A 156 -11.71 -6.17 -8.59
C ILE A 156 -10.78 -5.32 -7.71
N HIS A 157 -9.53 -5.75 -7.49
CA HIS A 157 -8.55 -4.93 -6.76
C HIS A 157 -8.32 -3.58 -7.44
N ALA A 158 -7.97 -3.60 -8.73
CA ALA A 158 -7.73 -2.40 -9.52
C ALA A 158 -8.97 -1.49 -9.58
N LEU A 159 -10.15 -2.05 -9.83
CA LEU A 159 -11.41 -1.30 -9.84
C LEU A 159 -11.69 -0.64 -8.49
N THR A 160 -11.40 -1.32 -7.39
CA THR A 160 -11.65 -0.81 -6.04
C THR A 160 -10.75 0.38 -5.72
N ASP A 161 -9.48 0.34 -6.13
CA ASP A 161 -8.55 1.46 -5.91
C ASP A 161 -8.93 2.68 -6.75
N THR A 162 -9.33 2.48 -8.01
CA THR A 162 -9.84 3.57 -8.86
C THR A 162 -11.14 4.17 -8.29
N LEU A 163 -12.12 3.34 -7.93
CA LEU A 163 -13.39 3.80 -7.35
C LEU A 163 -13.19 4.60 -6.07
N ARG A 164 -12.19 4.26 -5.25
CA ARG A 164 -11.86 5.02 -4.04
C ARG A 164 -11.50 6.47 -4.37
N LEU A 165 -10.70 6.68 -5.41
CA LEU A 165 -10.29 8.00 -5.86
C LEU A 165 -11.47 8.78 -6.48
N GLU A 166 -12.25 8.09 -7.31
CA GLU A 166 -13.38 8.69 -8.03
C GLU A 166 -14.55 9.07 -7.12
N LEU A 167 -14.80 8.29 -6.06
CA LEU A 167 -15.97 8.45 -5.20
C LEU A 167 -15.68 9.28 -3.92
N ALA A 168 -14.42 9.50 -3.57
CA ALA A 168 -14.03 10.31 -2.40
C ALA A 168 -14.59 11.74 -2.42
N PRO A 169 -14.60 12.50 -3.55
CA PRO A 169 -15.21 13.83 -3.60
C PRO A 169 -16.71 13.85 -3.28
N PHE A 170 -17.39 12.71 -3.37
CA PHE A 170 -18.80 12.55 -3.08
C PHE A 170 -19.07 12.02 -1.65
N GLY A 171 -18.04 11.88 -0.81
CA GLY A 171 -18.20 11.40 0.58
C GLY A 171 -18.53 9.90 0.68
N ILE A 172 -18.05 9.11 -0.29
CA ILE A 172 -18.27 7.66 -0.33
C ILE A 172 -16.94 6.94 -0.14
N ASP A 173 -16.89 6.06 0.86
CA ASP A 173 -15.72 5.24 1.15
C ASP A 173 -15.75 3.95 0.33
N VAL A 174 -14.57 3.49 -0.11
CA VAL A 174 -14.45 2.24 -0.87
C VAL A 174 -13.36 1.36 -0.27
N VAL A 175 -13.75 0.16 0.18
CA VAL A 175 -12.90 -0.80 0.90
C VAL A 175 -12.71 -2.07 0.07
N ASN A 176 -11.44 -2.49 -0.07
CA ASN A 176 -11.08 -3.80 -0.62
C ASN A 176 -10.82 -4.77 0.53
N VAL A 177 -11.66 -5.78 0.70
CA VAL A 177 -11.40 -6.85 1.66
C VAL A 177 -10.68 -7.96 0.91
N VAL A 178 -9.52 -8.41 1.41
CA VAL A 178 -8.66 -9.39 0.73
C VAL A 178 -8.54 -10.67 1.56
N PRO A 179 -9.49 -11.63 1.43
CA PRO A 179 -9.43 -12.87 2.18
C PRO A 179 -8.35 -13.82 1.64
N GLY A 180 -7.77 -14.57 2.58
CA GLY A 180 -6.99 -15.78 2.33
C GLY A 180 -7.88 -17.00 2.08
N ALA A 181 -7.45 -18.16 2.56
CA ALA A 181 -8.27 -19.38 2.52
C ALA A 181 -9.36 -19.35 3.60
N ILE A 182 -10.61 -19.13 3.20
CA ILE A 182 -11.78 -19.11 4.09
C ILE A 182 -12.65 -20.35 3.83
N LYS A 183 -12.99 -21.09 4.90
CA LYS A 183 -13.97 -22.19 4.82
C LYS A 183 -15.34 -21.59 4.57
N SER A 184 -15.81 -21.73 3.33
CA SER A 184 -17.11 -21.25 2.87
C SER A 184 -17.69 -22.27 1.89
N ASN A 185 -18.71 -21.93 1.11
CA ASN A 185 -19.28 -22.77 0.05
C ASN A 185 -18.75 -22.44 -1.36
N ILE A 186 -17.65 -21.66 -1.47
CA ILE A 186 -17.10 -21.26 -2.78
C ILE A 186 -16.56 -22.46 -3.59
N GLU A 187 -16.14 -23.52 -2.91
CA GLU A 187 -15.77 -24.82 -3.48
C GLU A 187 -16.92 -25.45 -4.26
N ASN A 188 -18.18 -25.24 -3.87
CA ASN A 188 -19.31 -25.78 -4.63
C ASN A 188 -19.33 -25.21 -6.06
N SER A 189 -19.04 -23.91 -6.20
CA SER A 189 -18.88 -23.30 -7.52
C SER A 189 -17.63 -23.77 -8.24
N ALA A 190 -16.54 -24.04 -7.50
CA ALA A 190 -15.29 -24.54 -8.05
C ALA A 190 -15.43 -25.97 -8.61
N ILE A 191 -16.08 -26.85 -7.86
CA ILE A 191 -16.39 -28.24 -8.23
C ILE A 191 -17.38 -28.25 -9.39
N ALA A 192 -18.50 -27.51 -9.28
CA ALA A 192 -19.47 -27.44 -10.37
C ALA A 192 -18.88 -26.81 -11.65
N SER A 193 -17.92 -25.89 -11.53
CA SER A 193 -17.19 -25.38 -12.69
C SER A 193 -16.29 -26.46 -13.28
N HIS A 194 -15.55 -27.20 -12.45
CA HIS A 194 -14.67 -28.28 -12.90
C HIS A 194 -15.44 -29.41 -13.59
N ASP A 195 -16.53 -29.88 -13.00
CA ASP A 195 -17.30 -31.04 -13.48
C ASP A 195 -18.03 -30.78 -14.81
N ARG A 196 -18.18 -29.50 -15.19
CA ARG A 196 -18.72 -29.08 -16.49
C ARG A 196 -17.66 -28.90 -17.57
N MET A 197 -16.38 -29.07 -17.24
CA MET A 197 -15.30 -28.90 -18.21
C MET A 197 -15.24 -30.10 -19.17
N PRO A 198 -14.87 -29.87 -20.43
CA PRO A 198 -14.55 -30.97 -21.33
C PRO A 198 -13.32 -31.74 -20.83
N GLU A 199 -13.13 -32.95 -21.34
CA GLU A 199 -11.90 -33.71 -21.08
C GLU A 199 -10.67 -32.90 -21.52
N TRP A 200 -9.68 -32.81 -20.64
CA TRP A 200 -8.43 -32.09 -20.90
C TRP A 200 -7.56 -32.85 -21.91
N LYS A 201 -7.12 -32.18 -22.97
CA LYS A 201 -6.29 -32.75 -24.04
C LYS A 201 -4.80 -32.74 -23.67
N LEU A 202 -4.28 -31.59 -23.26
CA LEU A 202 -2.88 -31.36 -22.88
C LEU A 202 -2.64 -31.65 -21.39
N TYR A 203 -3.65 -31.44 -20.54
CA TYR A 203 -3.51 -31.51 -19.08
C TYR A 203 -4.11 -32.77 -18.43
N LYS A 204 -4.42 -33.82 -19.21
CA LYS A 204 -5.00 -35.08 -18.69
C LYS A 204 -4.23 -35.67 -17.51
N ASN A 205 -2.89 -35.70 -17.60
CA ASN A 205 -2.03 -36.22 -16.53
C ASN A 205 -2.04 -35.36 -15.24
N PHE A 206 -2.62 -34.17 -15.28
CA PHE A 206 -2.73 -33.25 -14.15
C PHE A 206 -4.16 -33.15 -13.61
N GLU A 207 -5.10 -33.98 -14.07
CA GLU A 207 -6.51 -33.91 -13.69
C GLU A 207 -6.72 -33.95 -12.17
N GLU A 208 -6.00 -34.83 -11.47
CA GLU A 208 -6.05 -34.92 -10.00
C GLU A 208 -5.59 -33.61 -9.34
N ALA A 209 -4.51 -33.01 -9.83
CA ALA A 209 -3.98 -31.74 -9.32
C ALA A 209 -4.92 -30.55 -9.63
N ILE A 210 -5.57 -30.57 -10.80
CA ILE A 210 -6.58 -29.58 -11.19
C ILE A 210 -7.79 -29.72 -10.27
N ARG A 211 -8.30 -30.94 -10.06
CA ARG A 211 -9.42 -31.21 -9.15
C ARG A 211 -9.10 -30.80 -7.72
N ALA A 212 -7.88 -31.05 -7.24
CA ALA A 212 -7.44 -30.66 -5.90
C ALA A 212 -7.48 -29.14 -5.67
N ARG A 213 -7.36 -28.31 -6.72
CA ARG A 213 -7.51 -26.86 -6.62
C ARG A 213 -8.90 -26.45 -6.16
N ALA A 214 -9.94 -27.19 -6.55
CA ALA A 214 -11.33 -26.87 -6.20
C ALA A 214 -11.58 -26.90 -4.68
N TYR A 215 -10.80 -27.71 -3.95
CA TYR A 215 -10.92 -27.91 -2.50
C TYR A 215 -9.90 -27.09 -1.69
N PHE A 216 -9.16 -26.17 -2.31
CA PHE A 216 -8.05 -25.47 -1.66
C PHE A 216 -8.46 -24.73 -0.38
N SER A 217 -9.66 -24.11 -0.37
CA SER A 217 -10.18 -23.39 0.79
C SER A 217 -10.72 -24.29 1.90
N GLN A 218 -10.83 -25.61 1.69
CA GLN A 218 -11.41 -26.57 2.63
C GLN A 218 -10.37 -27.31 3.47
N ARG A 219 -9.09 -26.93 3.38
CA ARG A 219 -8.01 -27.53 4.15
C ARG A 219 -8.13 -27.20 5.65
N SER A 220 -7.47 -28.01 6.49
CA SER A 220 -7.56 -27.92 7.95
C SER A 220 -7.20 -26.54 8.52
N LYS A 221 -6.22 -25.86 7.91
CA LYS A 221 -5.70 -24.53 8.33
C LYS A 221 -6.51 -23.33 7.82
N SER A 222 -7.59 -23.55 7.04
CA SER A 222 -8.40 -22.45 6.53
C SER A 222 -9.21 -21.76 7.64
N THR A 223 -9.32 -20.43 7.57
CA THR A 223 -10.04 -19.62 8.56
C THR A 223 -11.55 -19.91 8.47
N PRO A 224 -12.25 -20.14 9.60
CA PRO A 224 -13.70 -20.22 9.63
C PRO A 224 -14.36 -18.92 9.14
N SER A 225 -15.45 -19.02 8.38
CA SER A 225 -16.14 -17.84 7.83
C SER A 225 -16.70 -16.93 8.90
N GLU A 226 -17.15 -17.45 10.05
CA GLU A 226 -17.65 -16.65 11.17
C GLU A 226 -16.55 -15.82 11.85
N GLU A 227 -15.35 -16.41 12.01
CA GLU A 227 -14.21 -15.69 12.58
C GLU A 227 -13.76 -14.55 11.66
N PHE A 228 -13.66 -14.86 10.36
CA PHE A 228 -13.36 -13.88 9.34
C PHE A 228 -14.39 -12.74 9.34
N ALA A 229 -15.69 -13.08 9.29
CA ALA A 229 -16.76 -12.11 9.24
C ALA A 229 -16.79 -11.18 10.46
N LYS A 230 -16.63 -11.71 11.67
CA LYS A 230 -16.58 -10.89 12.90
C LYS A 230 -15.46 -9.85 12.85
N LYS A 231 -14.25 -10.26 12.46
CA LYS A 231 -13.10 -9.36 12.35
C LYS A 231 -13.29 -8.32 11.26
N THR A 232 -13.82 -8.74 10.10
CA THR A 232 -14.09 -7.83 8.98
C THR A 232 -15.16 -6.81 9.33
N VAL A 233 -16.29 -7.21 9.92
CA VAL A 233 -17.36 -6.28 10.27
C VAL A 233 -16.93 -5.30 11.36
N ALA A 234 -16.21 -5.76 12.39
CA ALA A 234 -15.67 -4.85 13.41
C ALA A 234 -14.79 -3.75 12.79
N ALA A 235 -13.93 -4.12 11.84
CA ALA A 235 -13.08 -3.18 11.11
C ALA A 235 -13.87 -2.20 10.20
N LEU A 236 -15.01 -2.63 9.64
CA LEU A 236 -15.84 -1.80 8.76
C LEU A 236 -16.74 -0.82 9.53
N ILE A 237 -17.22 -1.22 10.71
CA ILE A 237 -18.11 -0.39 11.55
C ILE A 237 -17.31 0.61 12.39
N ASP A 238 -16.13 0.22 12.86
CA ASP A 238 -15.22 1.11 13.59
C ASP A 238 -13.87 1.23 12.86
N PRO A 239 -13.71 2.24 11.99
CA PRO A 239 -12.46 2.50 11.29
C PRO A 239 -11.29 2.90 12.21
N SER A 240 -11.51 3.19 13.50
CA SER A 240 -10.40 3.44 14.43
C SER A 240 -9.69 2.14 14.85
N MET A 241 -10.39 1.00 14.71
CA MET A 241 -9.88 -0.35 15.01
C MET A 241 -9.16 -0.99 13.83
N ALA A 242 -9.22 -0.38 12.64
CA ALA A 242 -8.56 -0.85 11.45
C ALA A 242 -7.90 0.32 10.74
N ASP A 243 -6.59 0.23 10.55
CA ASP A 243 -5.80 1.15 9.73
C ASP A 243 -6.23 1.09 8.25
N LEU A 244 -7.45 1.56 7.96
CA LEU A 244 -8.16 1.54 6.68
C LEU A 244 -8.16 2.93 6.02
N SER A 245 -7.91 3.99 6.81
CA SER A 245 -7.81 5.37 6.34
C SER A 245 -6.39 5.81 6.02
N SER A 246 -5.38 4.95 6.20
CA SER A 246 -4.06 5.25 5.63
C SER A 246 -4.23 5.28 4.12
N LEU A 247 -4.17 6.48 3.53
CA LEU A 247 -3.91 6.64 2.10
C LEU A 247 -2.82 5.62 1.73
N HIS A 248 -3.11 4.73 0.79
CA HIS A 248 -2.10 3.98 0.08
C HIS A 248 -1.25 5.01 -0.67
N SER A 249 -0.32 5.66 0.04
CA SER A 249 0.71 6.47 -0.57
C SER A 249 1.60 5.48 -1.31
N MET A 250 1.49 5.48 -2.64
CA MET A 250 2.54 4.99 -3.52
C MET A 250 3.73 5.95 -3.46
N GLY A 251 4.30 6.07 -2.25
CA GLY A 251 5.48 6.85 -1.95
C GLY A 251 6.59 5.92 -1.49
N ASN A 252 7.81 6.24 -1.91
CA ASN A 252 9.04 5.49 -1.65
C ASN A 252 9.19 5.20 -0.14
N THR A 253 8.78 4.00 0.27
CA THR A 253 8.77 3.55 1.66
C THR A 253 9.81 2.44 1.80
N ILE A 254 10.73 2.59 2.75
CA ILE A 254 11.70 1.57 3.15
C ILE A 254 11.05 0.71 4.23
N ILE A 255 10.86 -0.59 3.97
CA ILE A 255 10.24 -1.56 4.87
C ILE A 255 11.30 -2.54 5.40
N GLY A 256 11.46 -2.61 6.72
CA GLY A 256 12.26 -3.63 7.40
C GLY A 256 11.40 -4.80 7.92
N VAL A 257 11.74 -6.05 7.58
CA VAL A 257 11.06 -7.28 8.05
C VAL A 257 12.06 -8.23 8.67
N THR A 258 11.85 -8.66 9.91
CA THR A 258 12.73 -9.67 10.54
C THR A 258 12.12 -11.07 10.46
N TYR A 259 12.82 -12.14 10.07
CA TYR A 259 12.37 -13.55 10.17
C TYR A 259 13.49 -14.46 10.67
N CYS A 260 13.25 -15.24 11.73
CA CYS A 260 14.16 -16.28 12.25
C CYS A 260 15.65 -15.86 12.32
N GLY A 261 15.87 -14.66 12.87
CA GLY A 261 17.17 -14.01 13.00
C GLY A 261 17.43 -12.90 11.98
N GLY A 262 16.66 -12.78 10.89
CA GLY A 262 17.05 -11.93 9.78
C GLY A 262 16.17 -10.78 9.28
N VAL A 263 16.73 -9.58 9.13
CA VAL A 263 16.22 -8.28 8.63
C VAL A 263 16.13 -8.08 7.09
N ILE A 264 15.08 -8.46 6.38
CA ILE A 264 14.84 -8.05 4.97
C ILE A 264 14.58 -6.52 4.90
N LEU A 265 15.21 -5.77 3.99
CA LEU A 265 15.14 -4.29 3.90
C LEU A 265 14.59 -3.83 2.52
N GLY A 266 13.32 -4.11 2.22
CA GLY A 266 12.76 -3.77 0.90
C GLY A 266 12.32 -2.31 0.82
N SER A 267 12.84 -1.56 -0.16
CA SER A 267 12.17 -0.34 -0.62
C SER A 267 11.08 -0.74 -1.64
N ASP A 268 9.94 -0.08 -1.54
CA ASP A 268 8.84 -0.13 -2.52
C ASP A 268 7.87 -1.35 -2.45
N SER A 269 6.61 -1.03 -2.16
CA SER A 269 5.39 -1.87 -2.13
C SER A 269 5.26 -2.94 -1.02
N ARG A 270 4.15 -2.86 -0.26
CA ARG A 270 3.62 -3.91 0.65
C ARG A 270 3.43 -5.27 -0.06
N THR A 271 3.23 -5.22 -1.37
CA THR A 271 3.03 -6.35 -2.29
C THR A 271 4.26 -7.26 -2.39
N SER A 272 5.47 -6.69 -2.43
CA SER A 272 6.72 -7.46 -2.53
C SER A 272 6.94 -8.34 -1.30
N THR A 273 6.59 -7.81 -0.13
CA THR A 273 6.80 -8.43 1.18
C THR A 273 5.86 -9.60 1.43
N ASP A 274 4.58 -9.45 1.08
CA ASP A 274 3.58 -10.52 1.18
C ASP A 274 3.83 -11.64 0.15
N HIS A 275 4.39 -11.30 -1.02
CA HIS A 275 4.79 -12.28 -2.04
C HIS A 275 5.89 -13.22 -1.54
N VAL A 276 6.96 -12.66 -0.97
CA VAL A 276 8.05 -13.42 -0.35
C VAL A 276 7.53 -14.26 0.81
N ARG A 277 6.68 -13.69 1.68
CA ARG A 277 6.06 -14.40 2.81
C ARG A 277 5.28 -15.64 2.38
N TYR A 278 4.44 -15.53 1.36
CA TYR A 278 3.62 -16.65 0.87
C TYR A 278 4.48 -17.77 0.26
N HIS A 279 5.51 -17.41 -0.51
CA HIS A 279 6.44 -18.38 -1.10
C HIS A 279 7.31 -19.09 -0.05
N LEU A 280 7.79 -18.38 0.97
CA LEU A 280 8.57 -19.02 2.02
C LEU A 280 7.70 -19.93 2.90
N GLN A 281 6.42 -19.60 3.11
CA GLN A 281 5.49 -20.48 3.83
C GLN A 281 5.11 -21.75 3.05
N SER A 282 5.17 -21.73 1.71
CA SER A 282 4.82 -22.89 0.88
C SER A 282 5.93 -23.94 0.77
N LEU A 283 7.18 -23.59 1.08
CA LEU A 283 8.36 -24.45 0.91
C LEU A 283 8.65 -25.41 2.08
N GLY A 284 7.95 -25.30 3.22
CA GLY A 284 8.04 -26.28 4.31
C GLY A 284 9.41 -26.42 5.00
N GLN A 285 10.39 -25.57 4.69
CA GLN A 285 11.73 -25.55 5.29
C GLN A 285 12.14 -24.14 5.75
N PRO A 286 13.14 -24.00 6.66
CA PRO A 286 13.65 -22.69 7.08
C PRO A 286 14.34 -21.98 5.90
N ALA A 287 13.83 -20.81 5.53
CA ALA A 287 14.37 -19.97 4.47
C ALA A 287 15.73 -19.37 4.86
N THR A 288 16.68 -19.28 3.91
CA THR A 288 17.94 -18.54 4.09
C THR A 288 17.79 -17.09 3.64
N VAL A 289 18.65 -16.20 4.15
CA VAL A 289 18.67 -14.78 3.74
C VAL A 289 18.95 -14.66 2.24
N LYS A 290 19.85 -15.52 1.75
CA LYS A 290 20.20 -15.63 0.34
C LYS A 290 19.02 -16.04 -0.53
N LEU A 291 18.16 -16.95 -0.06
CA LEU A 291 16.95 -17.36 -0.78
C LEU A 291 15.96 -16.20 -0.87
N ALA A 292 15.77 -15.44 0.21
CA ALA A 292 14.95 -14.23 0.19
C ALA A 292 15.47 -13.20 -0.83
N ALA A 293 16.78 -13.00 -0.92
CA ALA A 293 17.38 -12.10 -1.92
C ALA A 293 17.12 -12.56 -3.37
N HIS A 294 17.14 -13.88 -3.62
CA HIS A 294 16.81 -14.44 -4.94
C HIS A 294 15.34 -14.28 -5.30
N LEU A 295 14.42 -14.34 -4.33
CA LEU A 295 13.00 -14.08 -4.56
C LEU A 295 12.76 -12.59 -4.82
N VAL A 296 13.42 -11.70 -4.07
CA VAL A 296 13.35 -10.25 -4.29
C VAL A 296 13.91 -9.86 -5.66
N ARG A 297 14.95 -10.54 -6.14
CA ARG A 297 15.44 -10.39 -7.53
C ARG A 297 14.37 -10.64 -8.59
N GLN A 298 13.43 -11.56 -8.38
CA GLN A 298 12.35 -11.80 -9.35
C GLN A 298 11.46 -10.57 -9.52
N ILE A 299 11.31 -9.78 -8.46
CA ILE A 299 10.57 -8.52 -8.47
C ILE A 299 11.37 -7.46 -9.24
N SER A 300 12.69 -7.41 -9.07
CA SER A 300 13.59 -6.53 -9.85
C SER A 300 13.61 -6.80 -11.35
N HIS A 301 13.05 -7.92 -11.84
CA HIS A 301 12.89 -8.14 -13.28
C HIS A 301 11.74 -7.31 -13.88
N ASN A 302 10.85 -6.73 -13.07
CA ASN A 302 9.82 -5.75 -13.46
C ASN A 302 10.32 -4.30 -13.27
N LYS A 303 11.51 -3.99 -13.80
CA LYS A 303 12.25 -2.72 -13.59
C LYS A 303 11.44 -1.46 -13.87
N ASN A 304 10.49 -1.52 -14.82
CA ASN A 304 9.66 -0.38 -15.20
C ASN A 304 8.64 0.02 -14.13
N MET A 305 8.44 -0.82 -13.11
CA MET A 305 7.51 -0.61 -11.99
C MET A 305 8.23 -0.31 -10.66
N LEU A 306 9.57 -0.24 -10.66
CA LEU A 306 10.38 -0.01 -9.47
C LEU A 306 11.16 1.28 -9.63
N GLN A 307 11.12 2.14 -8.61
CA GLN A 307 11.86 3.41 -8.64
C GLN A 307 13.27 3.31 -8.04
N THR A 308 13.55 2.26 -7.26
CA THR A 308 14.84 2.08 -6.57
C THR A 308 15.20 0.60 -6.37
N GLY A 309 16.46 0.33 -6.05
CA GLY A 309 16.95 -0.99 -5.66
C GLY A 309 16.49 -1.39 -4.25
N MET A 310 16.39 -2.70 -4.01
CA MET A 310 15.91 -3.27 -2.75
C MET A 310 17.08 -3.82 -1.93
N ILE A 311 17.00 -3.80 -0.60
CA ILE A 311 17.99 -4.45 0.27
C ILE A 311 17.32 -5.68 0.93
N VAL A 312 18.07 -6.74 1.16
CA VAL A 312 17.59 -7.96 1.80
C VAL A 312 18.63 -8.35 2.82
N GLY A 313 18.43 -7.92 4.06
CA GLY A 313 19.23 -8.40 5.18
C GLY A 313 18.64 -9.64 5.83
N GLY A 314 19.44 -10.25 6.68
CA GLY A 314 18.99 -11.17 7.66
C GLY A 314 20.04 -11.96 8.41
N TRP A 315 19.61 -13.03 9.06
CA TRP A 315 20.43 -14.01 9.73
C TRP A 315 19.73 -15.34 9.51
N ASP A 316 20.49 -16.36 9.20
CA ASP A 316 20.00 -17.73 9.21
C ASP A 316 21.02 -18.64 9.88
N LYS A 317 20.56 -19.83 10.27
CA LYS A 317 21.37 -20.79 11.03
C LYS A 317 22.55 -21.38 10.24
N TYR A 318 22.62 -21.17 8.92
CA TYR A 318 23.66 -21.74 8.06
C TYR A 318 24.77 -20.73 7.77
N GLU A 319 24.39 -19.50 7.43
CA GLU A 319 25.32 -18.44 6.98
C GLU A 319 25.47 -17.29 7.98
N GLY A 320 24.75 -17.33 9.11
CA GLY A 320 24.74 -16.24 10.09
C GLY A 320 24.12 -14.97 9.52
N GLY A 321 24.51 -13.80 10.06
CA GLY A 321 24.00 -12.49 9.64
C GLY A 321 24.51 -12.11 8.25
N LYS A 322 23.61 -11.77 7.31
CA LYS A 322 23.91 -11.45 5.91
C LYS A 322 23.08 -10.27 5.42
N ILE A 323 23.63 -9.47 4.51
CA ILE A 323 22.89 -8.40 3.82
C ILE A 323 23.20 -8.46 2.33
N TYR A 324 22.14 -8.40 1.52
CA TYR A 324 22.20 -8.36 0.06
C TYR A 324 21.57 -7.07 -0.46
N GLU A 325 22.16 -6.46 -1.48
CA GLU A 325 21.52 -5.45 -2.30
C GLU A 325 21.04 -6.08 -3.61
N VAL A 326 19.83 -5.74 -4.02
CA VAL A 326 19.22 -6.10 -5.29
C VAL A 326 18.90 -4.81 -6.05
N PRO A 327 19.87 -4.24 -6.78
CA PRO A 327 19.64 -3.05 -7.60
C PRO A 327 18.54 -3.29 -8.64
N LEU A 328 18.05 -2.21 -9.26
CA LEU A 328 17.14 -2.30 -10.42
C LEU A 328 17.71 -3.22 -11.52
N GLY A 329 19.03 -3.37 -11.59
CA GLY A 329 19.72 -4.34 -12.46
C GLY A 329 19.29 -5.80 -12.26
N GLY A 330 18.81 -6.17 -11.07
CA GLY A 330 18.53 -7.56 -10.67
C GLY A 330 19.79 -8.36 -10.30
N ALA A 331 20.94 -7.71 -10.20
CA ALA A 331 22.13 -8.31 -9.60
C ALA A 331 21.85 -8.58 -8.11
N ILE A 332 22.52 -9.59 -7.53
CA ILE A 332 22.52 -9.80 -6.08
C ILE A 332 23.92 -9.48 -5.62
N ILE A 333 24.07 -8.40 -4.88
CA ILE A 333 25.35 -7.90 -4.38
C ILE A 333 25.39 -8.22 -2.89
N GLU A 334 26.36 -9.03 -2.46
CA GLU A 334 26.60 -9.30 -1.04
C GLU A 334 27.38 -8.13 -0.40
N GLN A 335 27.23 -7.95 0.91
CA GLN A 335 27.93 -6.97 1.77
C GLN A 335 29.33 -6.58 1.26
N GLN A 336 29.54 -5.27 1.04
CA GLN A 336 30.82 -4.69 0.67
C GLN A 336 31.35 -3.82 1.82
N PRO A 337 32.68 -3.76 2.07
CA PRO A 337 33.26 -3.04 3.21
C PRO A 337 33.28 -1.51 3.06
N TYR A 338 32.59 -0.96 2.06
CA TYR A 338 32.54 0.46 1.74
C TYR A 338 31.18 0.82 1.16
N ALA A 339 30.74 2.07 1.36
CA ALA A 339 29.52 2.57 0.76
C ALA A 339 29.68 2.71 -0.76
N ILE A 340 28.73 2.16 -1.52
CA ILE A 340 28.63 2.32 -2.97
C ILE A 340 27.40 3.20 -3.27
N GLY A 341 27.61 4.42 -3.79
CA GLY A 341 26.53 5.32 -4.20
C GLY A 341 26.08 6.37 -3.16
N GLY A 342 25.14 7.24 -3.57
CA GLY A 342 24.75 8.47 -2.85
C GLY A 342 23.31 8.53 -2.33
N SER A 343 22.52 7.45 -2.38
CA SER A 343 21.20 7.36 -1.74
C SER A 343 21.31 6.85 -0.29
N GLY A 344 20.32 7.04 0.56
CA GLY A 344 20.39 6.73 2.01
C GLY A 344 20.54 5.25 2.30
N SER A 345 20.11 4.42 1.36
CA SER A 345 20.40 3.00 1.31
C SER A 345 21.91 2.72 1.36
N SER A 346 22.74 3.53 0.70
CA SER A 346 24.20 3.42 0.68
C SER A 346 24.84 3.70 2.06
N TYR A 347 24.23 4.58 2.87
CA TYR A 347 24.67 4.89 4.24
C TYR A 347 24.45 3.73 5.21
N LEU A 348 23.35 2.97 5.03
CA LEU A 348 23.02 1.83 5.90
C LEU A 348 24.13 0.78 5.91
N HIS A 349 24.82 0.57 4.79
CA HIS A 349 25.92 -0.42 4.70
C HIS A 349 27.07 -0.11 5.66
N GLY A 350 27.56 1.14 5.67
CA GLY A 350 28.64 1.55 6.57
C GLY A 350 28.18 1.67 8.03
N PHE A 351 26.94 2.10 8.25
CA PHE A 351 26.39 2.23 9.60
C PHE A 351 26.21 0.86 10.27
N PHE A 352 25.72 -0.15 9.54
CA PHE A 352 25.51 -1.47 10.10
C PHE A 352 26.80 -2.14 10.52
N ASP A 353 27.86 -2.06 9.70
CA ASP A 353 29.18 -2.62 10.05
C ASP A 353 29.76 -2.02 11.34
N GLN A 354 29.61 -0.71 11.54
CA GLN A 354 30.19 -0.04 12.70
C GLN A 354 29.40 -0.25 13.99
N GLN A 355 28.08 -0.39 13.90
CA GLN A 355 27.19 -0.31 15.05
C GLN A 355 26.54 -1.67 15.41
N TRP A 356 26.66 -2.68 14.54
CA TRP A 356 26.25 -4.05 14.82
C TRP A 356 27.07 -4.66 15.98
N LYS A 357 26.40 -5.46 16.81
CA LYS A 357 27.03 -6.21 17.91
C LYS A 357 26.46 -7.62 17.95
N GLU A 358 27.33 -8.60 18.14
CA GLU A 358 26.90 -9.99 18.31
C GLU A 358 26.14 -10.16 19.64
N GLY A 359 25.04 -10.91 19.62
CA GLY A 359 24.22 -11.16 20.82
C GLY A 359 23.22 -10.05 21.19
N MET A 360 22.90 -9.10 20.30
CA MET A 360 21.86 -8.09 20.51
C MET A 360 20.52 -8.72 20.93
N THR A 361 19.87 -8.13 21.94
CA THR A 361 18.51 -8.53 22.32
C THR A 361 17.50 -8.02 21.28
N LYS A 362 16.25 -8.49 21.36
CA LYS A 362 15.16 -8.03 20.48
C LYS A 362 14.97 -6.52 20.54
N ASP A 363 15.03 -5.94 21.73
CA ASP A 363 14.81 -4.50 21.92
C ASP A 363 16.02 -3.69 21.41
N ASP A 364 17.25 -4.22 21.57
CA ASP A 364 18.45 -3.62 21.00
C ASP A 364 18.40 -3.60 19.47
N ALA A 365 17.96 -4.69 18.85
CA ALA A 365 17.82 -4.81 17.40
C ALA A 365 16.75 -3.86 16.86
N GLU A 366 15.64 -3.70 17.56
CA GLU A 366 14.60 -2.74 17.20
C GLU A 366 15.11 -1.29 17.27
N ILE A 367 15.74 -0.90 18.38
CA ILE A 367 16.33 0.43 18.54
C ILE A 367 17.39 0.69 17.46
N PHE A 368 18.21 -0.32 17.17
CA PHE A 368 19.25 -0.26 16.14
C PHE A 368 18.67 0.00 14.74
N VAL A 369 17.63 -0.74 14.33
CA VAL A 369 16.96 -0.57 13.04
C VAL A 369 16.30 0.81 12.95
N VAL A 370 15.57 1.23 13.99
CA VAL A 370 14.92 2.55 14.01
C VAL A 370 15.95 3.66 13.89
N LYS A 371 17.08 3.54 14.59
CA LYS A 371 18.19 4.51 14.54
C LYS A 371 18.85 4.54 13.17
N ALA A 372 19.14 3.39 12.58
CA ALA A 372 19.77 3.29 11.26
C ALA A 372 18.92 3.91 10.16
N VAL A 373 17.61 3.58 10.15
CA VAL A 373 16.67 4.13 9.17
C VAL A 373 16.47 5.63 9.40
N SER A 374 16.40 6.09 10.65
CA SER A 374 16.31 7.52 10.95
C SER A 374 17.53 8.29 10.44
N LEU A 375 18.75 7.74 10.60
CA LEU A 375 19.97 8.33 10.07
C LEU A 375 20.04 8.30 8.54
N ALA A 376 19.59 7.21 7.91
CA ALA A 376 19.49 7.12 6.46
C ALA A 376 18.49 8.15 5.88
N ILE A 377 17.34 8.33 6.54
CA ILE A 377 16.36 9.40 6.23
C ILE A 377 17.01 10.78 6.36
N GLY A 378 17.77 11.01 7.43
CA GLY A 378 18.53 12.24 7.65
C GLY A 378 19.63 12.47 6.60
N HIS A 379 20.19 11.41 6.02
CA HIS A 379 21.29 11.47 5.06
C HIS A 379 20.83 11.59 3.60
N ASP A 380 19.69 11.01 3.21
CA ASP A 380 19.27 10.96 1.79
C ASP A 380 18.19 11.93 1.38
N SER A 381 17.52 12.54 2.36
CA SER A 381 16.56 13.62 2.15
C SER A 381 15.45 13.32 1.11
N ALA A 382 15.21 12.04 0.80
CA ALA A 382 14.23 11.54 -0.17
C ALA A 382 13.30 10.47 0.43
N SER A 383 13.71 9.85 1.54
CA SER A 383 12.94 8.85 2.27
C SER A 383 11.86 9.52 3.16
N GLY A 384 10.59 9.10 3.01
CA GLY A 384 9.46 9.64 3.76
C GLY A 384 9.67 9.50 5.26
N GLY A 385 9.59 10.60 6.01
CA GLY A 385 10.00 10.71 7.42
C GLY A 385 9.14 9.95 8.43
N VAL A 386 8.92 8.65 8.23
CA VAL A 386 8.29 7.71 9.16
C VAL A 386 9.09 6.41 9.16
N VAL A 387 9.15 5.73 10.29
CA VAL A 387 9.82 4.42 10.39
C VAL A 387 8.78 3.38 10.77
N GLN A 388 8.66 2.32 9.97
CA GLN A 388 7.81 1.19 10.29
C GLN A 388 8.68 -0.04 10.52
N THR A 389 8.53 -0.66 11.70
CA THR A 389 9.25 -1.90 12.04
C THR A 389 8.28 -3.08 12.09
N VAL A 390 8.74 -4.22 11.60
CA VAL A 390 8.05 -5.50 11.75
C VAL A 390 8.98 -6.48 12.45
N ILE A 391 8.59 -6.85 13.67
CA ILE A 391 9.28 -7.87 14.47
C ILE A 391 8.55 -9.19 14.30
N LEU A 392 9.24 -10.23 13.81
CA LEU A 392 8.71 -11.59 13.79
C LEU A 392 9.49 -12.48 14.75
N ASN A 393 8.78 -13.22 15.60
CA ASN A 393 9.36 -14.26 16.46
C ASN A 393 8.49 -15.53 16.42
N SER A 394 8.88 -16.57 17.17
CA SER A 394 8.13 -17.83 17.28
C SER A 394 6.72 -17.67 17.87
N GLU A 395 6.44 -16.53 18.51
CA GLU A 395 5.15 -16.23 19.18
C GLU A 395 4.21 -15.42 18.29
N GLY A 396 4.70 -14.83 17.20
CA GLY A 396 3.88 -14.09 16.24
C GLY A 396 4.57 -12.87 15.64
N VAL A 397 3.74 -11.89 15.24
CA VAL A 397 4.15 -10.67 14.52
C VAL A 397 3.81 -9.45 15.37
N LYS A 398 4.79 -8.62 15.67
CA LYS A 398 4.60 -7.29 16.26
C LYS A 398 4.97 -6.22 15.23
N ARG A 399 4.09 -5.24 15.04
CA ARG A 399 4.32 -4.10 14.14
C ARG A 399 4.40 -2.84 14.98
N ASN A 400 5.41 -2.02 14.76
CA ASN A 400 5.47 -0.69 15.35
C ASN A 400 5.55 0.35 14.23
N PHE A 401 4.99 1.52 14.51
CA PHE A 401 4.98 2.67 13.62
C PHE A 401 5.48 3.88 14.38
N TYR A 402 6.53 4.50 13.87
CA TYR A 402 7.17 5.66 14.47
C TYR A 402 6.91 6.87 13.56
N HIS A 403 6.09 7.79 14.07
CA HIS A 403 5.75 9.04 13.39
C HIS A 403 6.97 9.94 13.19
N GLY A 404 6.88 10.88 12.24
CA GLY A 404 7.97 11.80 11.92
C GLY A 404 8.47 12.64 13.09
N ASP A 405 7.64 12.92 14.09
CA ASP A 405 8.09 13.61 15.30
C ASP A 405 8.97 12.74 16.20
N TYR A 406 8.75 11.42 16.22
CA TYR A 406 9.63 10.46 16.90
C TYR A 406 10.94 10.29 16.13
N VAL A 407 10.89 10.26 14.79
CA VAL A 407 12.09 10.25 13.93
C VAL A 407 12.92 11.52 14.12
N ARG A 408 12.26 12.68 14.21
CA ARG A 408 12.89 13.98 14.55
C ARG A 408 13.48 14.00 15.95
N TYR A 409 12.76 13.50 16.95
CA TYR A 409 13.27 13.36 18.32
C TYR A 409 14.52 12.48 18.35
N GLN A 410 14.59 11.43 17.54
CA GLN A 410 15.77 10.57 17.46
C GLN A 410 16.95 11.21 16.72
N LEU A 411 16.70 12.08 15.74
CA LEU A 411 17.75 12.88 15.11
C LEU A 411 18.26 13.99 16.05
N GLN A 412 17.35 14.64 16.81
CA GLN A 412 17.68 15.69 17.78
C GLN A 412 18.36 15.17 19.05
N SER A 413 17.92 14.03 19.59
CA SER A 413 18.53 13.39 20.78
C SER A 413 19.94 12.86 20.51
N LEU A 414 20.34 12.76 19.23
CA LEU A 414 21.70 12.45 18.79
C LEU A 414 22.57 13.70 18.57
N GLY A 415 22.08 14.91 18.85
CA GLY A 415 22.87 16.14 18.86
C GLY A 415 23.21 16.73 17.48
N GLN A 416 22.46 16.39 16.44
CA GLN A 416 22.67 16.88 15.07
C GLN A 416 21.81 18.15 14.80
N PRO A 417 22.37 19.38 14.78
CA PRO A 417 21.64 20.59 14.39
C PRO A 417 21.23 20.56 12.91
N ALA A 418 20.11 21.22 12.60
CA ALA A 418 19.59 21.37 11.25
C ALA A 418 20.61 22.09 10.34
N THR A 419 20.86 21.53 9.15
CA THR A 419 21.76 22.09 8.14
C THR A 419 21.02 23.07 7.22
N VAL A 420 21.77 23.94 6.54
CA VAL A 420 21.21 24.85 5.52
C VAL A 420 20.55 24.07 4.39
N LYS A 421 21.14 22.91 4.05
CA LYS A 421 20.59 21.96 3.08
C LYS A 421 19.24 21.40 3.52
N PHE A 422 19.07 21.07 4.80
CA PHE A 422 17.79 20.62 5.35
C PHE A 422 16.70 21.70 5.19
N ALA A 423 17.03 22.98 5.41
CA ALA A 423 16.10 24.08 5.17
C ALA A 423 15.71 24.21 3.68
N ALA A 424 16.65 24.00 2.75
CA ALA A 424 16.36 23.98 1.31
C ALA A 424 15.38 22.86 0.91
N HIS A 425 15.46 21.71 1.58
CA HIS A 425 14.52 20.61 1.41
C HIS A 425 13.11 20.87 1.97
N LEU A 426 12.98 21.64 3.05
CA LEU A 426 11.67 22.10 3.53
C LEU A 426 11.01 23.05 2.51
N VAL A 427 11.79 23.97 1.96
CA VAL A 427 11.33 24.89 0.92
C VAL A 427 10.96 24.15 -0.37
N ARG A 428 11.67 23.07 -0.72
CA ARG A 428 11.29 22.15 -1.80
C ARG A 428 9.90 21.54 -1.61
N GLN A 429 9.55 21.11 -0.39
CA GLN A 429 8.20 20.58 -0.13
C GLN A 429 7.13 21.67 -0.26
N ILE A 430 7.42 22.91 0.17
CA ILE A 430 6.53 24.05 -0.04
C ILE A 430 6.33 24.30 -1.53
N SER A 431 7.40 24.27 -2.32
CA SER A 431 7.34 24.44 -3.78
C SER A 431 6.52 23.37 -4.50
N TYR A 432 6.63 22.10 -4.10
CA TYR A 432 5.82 21.03 -4.69
C TYR A 432 4.34 21.11 -4.32
N ASN A 433 4.04 21.34 -3.04
CA ASN A 433 2.66 21.36 -2.55
C ASN A 433 1.88 22.58 -3.05
N ASN A 434 2.59 23.65 -3.42
CA ASN A 434 1.99 24.92 -3.83
C ASN A 434 2.40 25.32 -5.26
N LYS A 435 2.78 24.36 -6.11
CA LYS A 435 3.32 24.62 -7.46
C LYS A 435 2.43 25.52 -8.33
N ASN A 436 1.11 25.45 -8.16
CA ASN A 436 0.14 26.25 -8.92
C ASN A 436 -0.12 27.64 -8.31
N MET A 437 0.42 27.93 -7.12
CA MET A 437 0.25 29.20 -6.40
C MET A 437 1.54 30.04 -6.35
N LEU A 438 2.69 29.45 -6.71
CA LEU A 438 3.99 30.13 -6.70
C LEU A 438 4.34 30.64 -8.11
N GLN A 439 4.76 31.90 -8.18
CA GLN A 439 5.12 32.55 -9.45
C GLN A 439 6.63 32.53 -9.75
N THR A 440 7.47 32.27 -8.74
CA THR A 440 8.93 32.21 -8.86
C THR A 440 9.54 31.16 -7.93
N GLY A 441 10.77 30.76 -8.21
CA GLY A 441 11.57 29.89 -7.34
C GLY A 441 11.98 30.59 -6.04
N MET A 442 12.40 29.80 -5.05
CA MET A 442 12.82 30.31 -3.73
C MET A 442 14.31 30.06 -3.52
N ILE A 443 14.99 30.97 -2.84
CA ILE A 443 16.41 30.82 -2.48
C ILE A 443 16.49 30.55 -0.97
N VAL A 444 17.33 29.60 -0.58
CA VAL A 444 17.60 29.26 0.81
C VAL A 444 19.09 29.41 1.07
N GLY A 445 19.45 30.52 1.72
CA GLY A 445 20.81 30.80 2.18
C GLY A 445 20.93 30.64 3.69
N GLY A 446 22.11 30.22 4.15
CA GLY A 446 22.39 30.11 5.57
C GLY A 446 23.82 29.68 5.85
N TRP A 447 24.13 29.49 7.12
CA TRP A 447 25.40 28.93 7.56
C TRP A 447 25.14 27.81 8.56
N ASP A 448 25.82 26.68 8.41
CA ASP A 448 25.85 25.63 9.43
C ASP A 448 27.28 25.17 9.72
N LYS A 449 27.46 24.56 10.90
CA LYS A 449 28.78 24.17 11.41
C LYS A 449 29.42 23.02 10.63
N TYR A 450 28.68 22.33 9.76
CA TYR A 450 29.14 21.15 9.03
C TYR A 450 29.59 21.50 7.62
N GLU A 451 28.79 22.29 6.91
CA GLU A 451 29.01 22.64 5.50
C GLU A 451 29.40 24.12 5.30
N GLY A 452 29.44 24.91 6.38
CA GLY A 452 29.74 26.34 6.32
C GLY A 452 28.59 27.16 5.74
N GLY A 453 28.93 28.28 5.11
CA GLY A 453 27.95 29.13 4.41
C GLY A 453 27.49 28.44 3.13
N LYS A 454 26.19 28.22 2.98
CA LYS A 454 25.58 27.54 1.83
C LYS A 454 24.39 28.31 1.31
N ILE A 455 24.16 28.23 0.00
CA ILE A 455 23.00 28.80 -0.69
C ILE A 455 22.48 27.78 -1.69
N TYR A 456 21.16 27.59 -1.67
CA TYR A 456 20.43 26.69 -2.57
C TYR A 456 19.32 27.45 -3.29
N GLU A 457 19.15 27.18 -4.58
CA GLU A 457 17.96 27.60 -5.33
C GLU A 457 16.97 26.43 -5.43
N VAL A 458 15.69 26.75 -5.20
CA VAL A 458 14.56 25.83 -5.32
C VAL A 458 13.60 26.38 -6.38
N PRO A 459 13.81 26.07 -7.67
CA PRO A 459 12.87 26.43 -8.74
C PRO A 459 11.48 25.82 -8.50
N LEU A 460 10.47 26.32 -9.22
CA LEU A 460 9.08 25.81 -9.16
C LEU A 460 8.94 24.30 -9.42
N GLY A 461 9.93 23.69 -10.10
CA GLY A 461 10.02 22.24 -10.31
C GLY A 461 10.45 21.44 -9.07
N GLY A 462 10.81 22.12 -7.97
CA GLY A 462 11.27 21.53 -6.72
C GLY A 462 12.62 20.85 -6.81
N ALA A 463 13.44 21.15 -7.83
CA ALA A 463 14.85 20.77 -7.80
C ALA A 463 15.56 21.57 -6.70
N ILE A 464 16.62 21.04 -6.11
CA ILE A 464 17.50 21.81 -5.24
C ILE A 464 18.81 21.95 -5.98
N ILE A 465 19.15 23.19 -6.31
CA ILE A 465 20.33 23.53 -7.09
C ILE A 465 21.31 24.20 -6.13
N GLU A 466 22.44 23.53 -5.88
CA GLU A 466 23.56 24.11 -5.13
C GLU A 466 24.32 25.11 -6.02
N GLN A 467 25.00 26.10 -5.41
CA GLN A 467 25.80 27.13 -6.09
C GLN A 467 26.57 26.57 -7.30
N GLN A 468 26.26 27.10 -8.49
CA GLN A 468 26.93 26.74 -9.74
C GLN A 468 27.96 27.83 -10.11
N PRO A 469 29.08 27.48 -10.79
CA PRO A 469 30.10 28.45 -11.19
C PRO A 469 29.69 29.35 -12.36
N TYR A 470 28.42 29.33 -12.75
CA TYR A 470 27.83 30.14 -13.81
C TYR A 470 26.35 30.38 -13.53
N ALA A 471 25.83 31.54 -13.95
CA ALA A 471 24.42 31.86 -13.81
C ALA A 471 23.56 31.04 -14.77
N ILE A 472 22.43 30.52 -14.29
CA ILE A 472 21.44 29.79 -15.08
C ILE A 472 20.11 30.54 -14.96
N GLY A 473 19.67 31.24 -16.01
CA GLY A 473 18.38 31.95 -16.04
C GLY A 473 18.50 33.48 -16.19
N GLY A 474 17.35 34.18 -16.19
CA GLY A 474 17.25 35.60 -16.61
C GLY A 474 16.31 36.48 -15.77
N SER A 475 16.27 36.31 -14.45
CA SER A 475 15.61 37.25 -13.51
C SER A 475 16.62 37.76 -12.47
N GLY A 476 16.24 38.59 -11.50
CA GLY A 476 17.15 39.12 -10.46
C GLY A 476 18.08 38.11 -9.79
N SER A 477 17.74 36.81 -9.80
CA SER A 477 18.60 35.68 -9.42
C SER A 477 19.95 35.64 -10.15
N SER A 478 20.00 35.97 -11.44
CA SER A 478 21.25 35.96 -12.23
C SER A 478 22.23 37.05 -11.79
N TYR A 479 21.72 38.18 -11.29
CA TYR A 479 22.54 39.24 -10.71
C TYR A 479 23.10 38.82 -9.36
N LEU A 480 22.32 38.12 -8.54
CA LEU A 480 22.79 37.57 -7.25
C LEU A 480 23.97 36.63 -7.46
N HIS A 481 23.91 35.73 -8.44
CA HIS A 481 25.03 34.85 -8.76
C HIS A 481 26.31 35.63 -9.09
N GLY A 482 26.24 36.61 -9.99
CA GLY A 482 27.42 37.42 -10.34
C GLY A 482 27.92 38.30 -9.19
N PHE A 483 27.03 38.82 -8.34
CA PHE A 483 27.40 39.61 -7.17
C PHE A 483 28.08 38.74 -6.11
N PHE A 484 27.55 37.54 -5.87
CA PHE A 484 28.11 36.59 -4.92
C PHE A 484 29.48 36.07 -5.38
N ASP A 485 29.63 35.70 -6.64
CA ASP A 485 30.93 35.26 -7.18
C ASP A 485 32.02 36.33 -7.03
N GLN A 486 31.66 37.62 -7.17
CA GLN A 486 32.63 38.70 -7.12
C GLN A 486 32.96 39.18 -5.70
N GLN A 487 32.01 39.11 -4.77
CA GLN A 487 32.11 39.77 -3.47
C GLN A 487 32.18 38.79 -2.28
N TRP A 488 31.92 37.50 -2.50
CA TRP A 488 32.07 36.48 -1.47
C TRP A 488 33.54 36.30 -1.09
N LYS A 489 33.78 36.05 0.20
CA LYS A 489 35.13 35.77 0.73
C LYS A 489 35.06 34.59 1.69
N GLU A 490 36.03 33.71 1.56
CA GLU A 490 36.19 32.57 2.46
C GLU A 490 36.48 33.06 3.90
N GLY A 491 35.80 32.48 4.89
CA GLY A 491 35.98 32.85 6.30
C GLY A 491 35.09 33.99 6.85
N MET A 492 34.04 34.40 6.12
CA MET A 492 33.06 35.38 6.62
C MET A 492 32.40 34.94 7.94
N THR A 493 32.24 35.87 8.88
CA THR A 493 31.50 35.62 10.13
C THR A 493 29.98 35.64 9.88
N LYS A 494 29.19 35.19 10.85
CA LYS A 494 27.72 35.17 10.74
C LYS A 494 27.13 36.56 10.42
N ASP A 495 27.57 37.59 11.15
CA ASP A 495 27.11 38.97 10.94
C ASP A 495 27.57 39.55 9.59
N ASP A 496 28.70 39.06 9.06
CA ASP A 496 29.17 39.44 7.73
C ASP A 496 28.33 38.77 6.64
N ALA A 497 27.99 37.49 6.82
CA ALA A 497 27.16 36.73 5.90
C ALA A 497 25.71 37.26 5.85
N GLU A 498 25.11 37.59 7.01
CA GLU A 498 23.77 38.18 7.06
C GLU A 498 23.74 39.55 6.37
N ARG A 499 24.70 40.43 6.65
CA ARG A 499 24.81 41.74 5.97
C ARG A 499 25.08 41.60 4.47
N PHE A 500 25.84 40.58 4.09
CA PHE A 500 26.17 40.30 2.70
C PHE A 500 24.94 39.85 1.89
N VAL A 501 24.16 38.92 2.43
CA VAL A 501 22.91 38.43 1.81
C VAL A 501 21.88 39.55 1.70
N VAL A 502 21.62 40.28 2.78
CA VAL A 502 20.68 41.42 2.79
C VAL A 502 21.06 42.47 1.74
N LYS A 503 22.36 42.77 1.60
CA LYS A 503 22.85 43.72 0.61
C LYS A 503 22.70 43.20 -0.82
N ALA A 504 22.95 41.92 -1.06
CA ALA A 504 22.82 41.30 -2.38
C ALA A 504 21.34 41.29 -2.82
N GLU A 505 20.43 40.89 -1.94
CA GLU A 505 18.98 40.88 -2.19
C GLU A 505 18.44 42.30 -2.43
N SER A 506 18.87 43.28 -1.62
CA SER A 506 18.50 44.69 -1.80
C SER A 506 18.91 45.23 -3.18
N LEU A 507 20.11 44.87 -3.67
CA LEU A 507 20.62 45.30 -4.98
C LEU A 507 19.94 44.57 -6.14
N ALA A 508 19.55 43.30 -5.95
CA ALA A 508 18.79 42.54 -6.92
C ALA A 508 17.36 43.10 -7.07
N ILE A 509 16.70 43.43 -5.96
CA ILE A 509 15.37 44.06 -5.94
C ILE A 509 15.41 45.45 -6.60
N ALA A 510 16.46 46.25 -6.34
CA ALA A 510 16.60 47.57 -6.97
C ALA A 510 16.77 47.53 -8.50
N ARG A 511 17.14 46.37 -9.07
CA ARG A 511 17.39 46.18 -10.51
C ARG A 511 16.28 45.45 -11.24
N ASP A 512 15.37 44.80 -10.53
CA ASP A 512 14.31 43.97 -11.08
C ASP A 512 12.93 44.59 -10.79
N SER A 513 12.20 45.00 -11.83
CA SER A 513 10.86 45.58 -11.71
C SER A 513 9.77 44.56 -11.41
N ALA A 514 10.07 43.25 -11.38
CA ALA A 514 9.13 42.19 -11.02
C ALA A 514 9.20 41.77 -9.54
N SER A 515 10.24 42.19 -8.82
CA SER A 515 10.47 41.81 -7.42
C SER A 515 9.77 42.80 -6.48
N GLY A 516 8.70 42.36 -5.80
CA GLY A 516 7.78 43.19 -5.02
C GLY A 516 8.30 43.89 -3.75
N GLY A 517 9.59 44.24 -3.67
CA GLY A 517 10.08 45.27 -2.74
C GLY A 517 10.17 44.89 -1.25
N VAL A 518 10.31 43.62 -0.89
CA VAL A 518 10.54 43.20 0.51
C VAL A 518 11.75 42.28 0.60
N VAL A 519 12.72 42.67 1.43
CA VAL A 519 13.86 41.86 1.89
C VAL A 519 13.51 41.28 3.25
#